data_AF-A0A1M4VWW6-F1
#
_entry.id   AF-A0A1M4VWW6-F1
#
_cell.length_a   1.000
_cell.length_b   1.000
_cell.length_c   1.000
_cell.angle_alpha   90.00
_cell.angle_beta   90.00
_cell.angle_gamma   90.00
#
_symmetry.space_group_name_H-M   'P 1'
#
loop_
_entity.id
_entity.type
_entity.pdbx_description
1 polymer ?
#
loop_
_entity_poly.entity_id
_entity_poly.type
_entity_poly.pdbx_seq_one_letter_code
_entity_poly.pdbx_strand_id
1 'polypeptide(L)'
;MNIKINQKNYSVAELSFKDMVHMEDMGFSVIEMFQKAKVFSLAVAFVGVCANCSREEAEHLCEQHVLGGGKIEDIYEAFNKAVEDSGFFKKLLGVNGDKK
;
A
#
# COMPACT_ATOMS: atom_id res chain seq x y z
N MET A 1 1.71 11.86 4.04
CA MET A 1 2.96 11.53 3.28
C MET A 1 2.66 11.70 1.79
N ASN A 2 3.66 11.98 0.94
CA ASN A 2 3.44 11.99 -0.52
C ASN A 2 4.19 10.82 -1.16
N ILE A 3 3.51 10.09 -2.06
CA ILE A 3 4.13 9.04 -2.88
C ILE A 3 4.10 9.45 -4.35
N LYS A 4 5.17 9.15 -5.09
CA LYS A 4 5.27 9.47 -6.51
C LYS A 4 5.02 8.23 -7.35
N ILE A 5 3.87 8.18 -8.02
CA ILE A 5 3.51 7.11 -8.97
C ILE A 5 3.36 7.76 -10.35
N ASN A 6 4.02 7.24 -11.38
CA ASN A 6 3.93 7.76 -12.76
C ASN A 6 4.10 9.28 -12.88
N GLN A 7 5.10 9.82 -12.17
CA GLN A 7 5.38 11.26 -12.07
C GLN A 7 4.30 12.12 -11.37
N LYS A 8 3.20 11.53 -10.91
CA LYS A 8 2.18 12.18 -10.10
C LYS A 8 2.43 11.96 -8.61
N ASN A 9 2.19 13.00 -7.82
CA ASN A 9 2.26 12.92 -6.37
C ASN A 9 0.87 12.63 -5.81
N TYR A 10 0.76 11.59 -5.00
CA TYR A 10 -0.45 11.21 -4.29
C TYR A 10 -0.27 11.49 -2.80
N SER A 11 -1.23 12.20 -2.20
CA SER A 11 -1.24 12.46 -0.76
C SER A 11 -1.82 11.25 -0.04
N VAL A 12 -0.97 10.55 0.70
CA VAL A 12 -1.34 9.45 1.57
C VAL A 12 -1.74 10.01 2.92
N ALA A 13 -3.05 9.94 3.20
CA ALA A 13 -3.59 10.16 4.54
C ALA A 13 -3.15 9.01 5.47
N GLU A 14 -3.19 9.22 6.78
CA GLU A 14 -2.93 8.14 7.73
C GLU A 14 -3.86 6.96 7.44
N LEU A 15 -3.29 5.76 7.26
CA LEU A 15 -4.07 4.56 6.99
C LEU A 15 -5.01 4.27 8.17
N SER A 16 -6.25 3.95 7.86
CA SER A 16 -7.33 3.80 8.82
C SER A 16 -8.23 2.63 8.45
N PHE A 17 -9.24 2.35 9.29
CA PHE A 17 -10.14 1.22 9.07
C PHE A 17 -10.83 1.26 7.69
N LYS A 18 -11.18 2.45 7.18
CA LYS A 18 -11.81 2.58 5.85
C LYS A 18 -10.91 2.07 4.72
N ASP A 19 -9.59 2.22 4.88
CA ASP A 19 -8.62 1.84 3.88
C ASP A 19 -8.45 0.31 3.87
N MET A 20 -8.59 -0.33 5.04
CA MET A 20 -8.70 -1.79 5.14
C MET A 20 -9.92 -2.32 4.38
N VAL A 21 -11.09 -1.71 4.59
CA VAL A 21 -12.33 -2.09 3.87
C VAL A 21 -12.16 -1.91 2.36
N HIS A 22 -11.56 -0.79 1.93
CA HIS A 22 -11.29 -0.58 0.51
C HIS A 22 -10.36 -1.65 -0.08
N MET A 23 -9.31 -2.05 0.64
CA MET A 23 -8.44 -3.15 0.21
C MET A 23 -9.20 -4.50 0.16
N GLU A 24 -10.11 -4.75 1.11
CA GLU A 24 -10.97 -5.94 1.10
C GLU A 24 -11.95 -5.94 -0.10
N ASP A 25 -12.54 -4.79 -0.43
CA ASP A 25 -13.42 -4.62 -1.59
C ASP A 25 -12.68 -4.86 -2.92
N MET A 26 -11.37 -4.58 -2.96
CA MET A 26 -10.48 -4.95 -4.08
C MET A 26 -10.14 -6.47 -4.12
N GLY A 27 -10.57 -7.22 -3.11
CA GLY A 27 -10.33 -8.66 -2.97
C GLY A 27 -9.01 -9.01 -2.28
N PHE A 28 -8.41 -8.08 -1.54
CA PHE A 28 -7.16 -8.32 -0.83
C PHE A 28 -7.37 -8.68 0.63
N SER A 29 -6.72 -9.76 1.08
CA SER A 29 -6.51 -10.02 2.51
C SER A 29 -5.19 -9.39 2.95
N VAL A 30 -5.27 -8.21 3.58
CA VAL A 30 -4.06 -7.46 4.01
C VAL A 30 -3.20 -8.27 4.98
N ILE A 31 -3.82 -9.01 5.89
CA ILE A 31 -3.10 -9.88 6.84
C ILE A 31 -2.32 -10.95 6.09
N GLU A 32 -2.95 -11.64 5.13
CA GLU A 32 -2.28 -12.68 4.35
C GLU A 32 -1.16 -12.10 3.47
N MET A 33 -1.42 -10.95 2.84
CA MET A 33 -0.43 -10.28 2.00
C MET A 33 0.82 -9.89 2.78
N PHE A 34 0.63 -9.36 4.00
CA PHE A 34 1.74 -9.00 4.88
C PHE A 34 2.51 -10.25 5.35
N GLN A 35 1.82 -11.28 5.84
CA GLN A 35 2.45 -12.52 6.33
C GLN A 35 3.20 -13.30 5.26
N LYS A 36 2.68 -13.34 4.02
CA LYS A 36 3.28 -14.08 2.91
C LYS A 36 4.23 -13.24 2.05
N ALA A 37 4.52 -12.00 2.46
CA ALA A 37 5.33 -11.06 1.69
C ALA A 37 4.89 -10.94 0.21
N LYS A 38 3.58 -10.84 -0.04
CA LYS A 38 3.02 -10.67 -1.40
C LYS A 38 3.22 -9.22 -1.88
N VAL A 39 4.47 -8.86 -2.17
CA VAL A 39 4.90 -7.47 -2.45
C VAL A 39 4.08 -6.81 -3.57
N PHE A 40 3.83 -7.50 -4.67
CA PHE A 40 3.04 -6.95 -5.78
C PHE A 40 1.57 -6.69 -5.39
N SER A 41 0.95 -7.60 -4.64
CA SER A 41 -0.43 -7.41 -4.17
C SER A 41 -0.51 -6.26 -3.16
N LEU A 42 0.48 -6.11 -2.29
CA LEU A 42 0.59 -4.96 -1.39
C LEU A 42 0.73 -3.65 -2.16
N ALA A 43 1.57 -3.62 -3.21
CA ALA A 43 1.75 -2.45 -4.06
C ALA A 43 0.42 -2.05 -4.73
N VAL A 44 -0.31 -2.99 -5.33
CA VAL A 44 -1.61 -2.72 -5.95
C VAL A 44 -2.63 -2.23 -4.92
N ALA A 45 -2.73 -2.88 -3.76
CA ALA A 45 -3.65 -2.47 -2.69
C ALA A 45 -3.35 -1.04 -2.20
N PHE A 46 -2.07 -0.74 -1.96
CA PHE A 46 -1.65 0.58 -1.50
C PHE A 46 -1.85 1.66 -2.55
N VAL A 47 -1.52 1.39 -3.82
CA VAL A 47 -1.77 2.31 -4.93
C VAL A 47 -3.26 2.56 -5.11
N GLY A 48 -4.11 1.53 -5.01
CA GLY A 48 -5.57 1.67 -5.10
C GLY A 48 -6.13 2.60 -4.02
N VAL A 49 -5.65 2.47 -2.78
CA VAL A 49 -6.01 3.40 -1.70
C VAL A 49 -5.51 4.81 -1.96
N CYS A 50 -4.25 4.98 -2.39
CA CYS A 50 -3.65 6.30 -2.61
C CYS A 50 -4.26 7.05 -3.80
N ALA A 51 -4.58 6.33 -4.87
CA ALA A 51 -5.19 6.87 -6.08
C ALA A 51 -6.73 6.88 -6.02
N ASN A 52 -7.32 6.25 -4.98
CA ASN A 52 -8.76 6.04 -4.82
C ASN A 52 -9.40 5.47 -6.09
N CYS A 53 -8.84 4.36 -6.58
CA CYS A 53 -9.21 3.73 -7.84
C CYS A 53 -9.50 2.23 -7.66
N SER A 54 -10.09 1.63 -8.68
CA SER A 54 -10.32 0.19 -8.72
C SER A 54 -9.01 -0.61 -8.74
N ARG A 55 -9.13 -1.91 -8.51
CA ARG A 55 -7.99 -2.84 -8.60
C ARG A 55 -7.35 -2.85 -9.99
N GLU A 56 -8.14 -2.93 -11.05
CA GLU A 56 -7.63 -2.97 -12.42
C GLU A 56 -6.85 -1.68 -12.75
N GLU A 57 -7.37 -0.53 -12.34
CA GLU A 57 -6.68 0.74 -12.51
C GLU A 57 -5.38 0.80 -11.69
N ALA A 58 -5.39 0.28 -10.46
CA ALA A 58 -4.19 0.21 -9.62
C ALA A 58 -3.13 -0.74 -10.20
N GLU A 59 -3.53 -1.90 -10.74
CA GLU A 59 -2.65 -2.83 -11.45
C GLU A 59 -2.01 -2.14 -12.66
N HIS A 60 -2.80 -1.44 -13.47
CA HIS A 60 -2.30 -0.67 -14.60
C HIS A 60 -1.33 0.45 -14.17
N LEU A 61 -1.64 1.19 -13.10
CA LEU A 61 -0.76 2.23 -12.58
C LEU A 61 0.58 1.67 -12.09
N CYS A 62 0.56 0.53 -11.40
CA CYS A 62 1.76 -0.19 -10.96
C CYS A 62 2.60 -0.66 -12.17
N GLU A 63 1.95 -1.21 -13.20
CA GLU A 63 2.63 -1.62 -14.43
C GLU A 63 3.30 -0.43 -15.13
N GLN A 64 2.57 0.67 -15.31
CA GLN A 64 3.12 1.90 -15.88
C GLN A 64 4.27 2.48 -15.05
N HIS A 65 4.24 2.30 -13.72
CA HIS A 65 5.32 2.76 -12.84
C HIS A 65 6.62 2.03 -13.13
N VAL A 66 6.55 0.71 -13.27
CA VAL A 66 7.71 -0.11 -13.63
C VAL A 66 8.20 0.19 -15.04
N LEU A 67 7.29 0.28 -16.02
CA LEU A 67 7.64 0.63 -17.41
C LEU A 67 8.27 2.03 -17.53
N GLY A 68 7.88 2.96 -16.66
CA GLY A 68 8.45 4.30 -16.55
C GLY A 68 9.80 4.37 -15.80
N GLY A 69 10.36 3.22 -15.37
CA GLY A 69 11.63 3.13 -14.65
C GLY A 69 11.53 3.27 -13.13
N GLY A 70 10.31 3.31 -12.58
CA GLY A 70 10.06 3.25 -11.14
C GLY A 70 10.24 1.83 -10.58
N LYS A 71 10.39 1.72 -9.26
CA LYS A 71 10.65 0.46 -8.57
C LYS A 71 9.49 0.09 -7.66
N ILE A 72 9.12 -1.20 -7.65
CA ILE A 72 8.07 -1.70 -6.74
C ILE A 72 8.52 -1.57 -5.28
N GLU A 73 9.82 -1.67 -5.03
CA GLU A 73 10.43 -1.46 -3.72
C GLU A 73 10.11 -0.07 -3.16
N ASP A 74 10.08 0.98 -3.99
CA ASP A 74 9.74 2.34 -3.55
C ASP A 74 8.29 2.41 -3.03
N ILE A 75 7.36 1.70 -3.68
CA ILE A 75 5.95 1.60 -3.26
C ILE A 75 5.85 0.79 -1.96
N TYR A 76 6.61 -0.30 -1.84
CA TYR A 76 6.63 -1.13 -0.65
C TYR A 76 7.20 -0.40 0.57
N GLU A 77 8.29 0.36 0.41
CA GLU A 77 8.85 1.21 1.45
C GLU A 77 7.86 2.29 1.89
N ALA A 78 7.18 2.92 0.94
CA ALA A 78 6.13 3.89 1.25
C ALA A 78 4.95 3.26 2.00
N PHE A 79 4.54 2.03 1.63
CA PHE A 79 3.53 1.29 2.37
C PHE A 79 3.98 0.98 3.80
N ASN A 80 5.20 0.47 4.00
CA ASN A 80 5.73 0.21 5.35
C ASN A 80 5.74 1.47 6.20
N LYS A 81 6.16 2.60 5.64
CA LYS A 81 6.13 3.88 6.34
C LYS A 81 4.70 4.33 6.66
N ALA A 82 3.74 4.11 5.76
CA ALA A 82 2.33 4.42 6.00
C ALA A 82 1.71 3.53 7.08
N VAL A 83 2.10 2.25 7.14
CA VAL A 83 1.78 1.33 8.24
C VAL A 83 2.37 1.84 9.54
N GLU A 84 3.64 2.25 9.53
CA GLU A 84 4.30 2.81 10.72
C GLU A 84 3.64 4.12 11.18
N ASP A 85 3.22 4.99 10.28
CA ASP A 85 2.55 6.23 10.66
C ASP A 85 1.12 5.99 11.18
N SER A 86 0.53 4.83 10.87
CA SER A 86 -0.82 4.44 11.29
C SER A 86 -0.84 3.66 12.61
N GLY A 87 -1.43 4.25 13.64
CA GLY A 87 -1.63 3.56 14.92
C GLY A 87 -2.54 2.32 14.79
N PHE A 88 -3.46 2.33 13.81
CA PHE A 88 -4.36 1.21 13.53
C PHE A 88 -3.63 0.06 12.84
N PHE A 89 -2.97 0.31 11.70
CA PHE A 89 -2.28 -0.75 10.94
C PHE A 89 -1.11 -1.33 11.72
N LYS A 90 -0.35 -0.52 12.48
CA LYS A 90 0.68 -1.02 13.41
C LYS A 90 0.15 -2.12 14.32
N LYS A 91 -0.98 -1.86 14.99
CA LYS A 91 -1.60 -2.83 15.89
C LYS A 91 -2.19 -4.02 15.15
N LEU A 92 -2.82 -3.79 14.00
CA LEU A 92 -3.45 -4.84 13.20
C LEU A 92 -2.43 -5.86 12.67
N LEU A 93 -1.31 -5.38 12.14
CA LEU A 93 -0.29 -6.20 11.51
C LEU A 93 0.78 -6.69 12.50
N GLY A 94 0.66 -6.33 13.78
CA GLY A 94 1.64 -6.69 14.81
C GLY A 94 3.01 -6.05 14.57
N VAL A 95 3.08 -4.92 13.86
CA VAL A 95 4.29 -4.12 13.64
C VAL A 95 4.52 -3.23 14.87
N ASN A 96 4.59 -3.86 16.04
CA ASN A 96 5.17 -3.19 17.20
C ASN A 96 6.68 -3.34 17.08
N GLY A 97 7.40 -2.23 17.21
CA GLY A 97 8.85 -2.22 17.38
C GLY A 97 9.31 -2.83 18.71
N ASP A 98 8.69 -3.92 19.15
CA ASP A 98 9.10 -4.70 20.30
C ASP A 98 10.35 -5.49 19.91
N LYS A 99 11.48 -4.78 19.91
CA LYS A 99 12.75 -5.37 20.30
C LYS A 99 12.54 -6.01 21.67
N LYS A 100 12.34 -7.33 21.69
CA LYS A 100 12.72 -8.14 22.85
C LYS A 100 14.21 -8.44 22.78
#